data_AF-A0A7W0HG67-F1
#
_entry.id   AF-A0A7W0HG67-F1
#
_cell.length_a   1.000
_cell.length_b   1.000
_cell.length_c   1.000
_cell.angle_alpha   90.00
_cell.angle_beta   90.00
_cell.angle_gamma   90.00
#
_symmetry.space_group_name_H-M   'P 1'
#
loop_
_entity.id
_entity.type
_entity.pdbx_description
1 polymer ?
#
loop_
_entity_poly.entity_id
_entity_poly.type
_entity_poly.pdbx_seq_one_letter_code
_entity_poly.pdbx_strand_id
1 'polypeptide(L)' 'MSEAIEAATVHQLKNQLSIILGFCELLLNDLAADDKRRLDVLQIQRAGKTALEVLRETP' A
#
# COMPACT_ATOMS: atom_id res chain seq x y z
N MET A 1 -15.45 -18.90 -14.78
CA MET A 1 -13.98 -19.05 -14.63
C MET A 1 -13.27 -17.70 -14.54
N SER A 2 -13.76 -16.63 -15.20
CA SER A 2 -13.12 -15.30 -15.18
C SER A 2 -13.12 -14.60 -13.81
N GLU A 3 -14.27 -14.52 -13.12
CA GLU A 3 -14.42 -13.77 -11.86
C GLU A 3 -13.54 -14.31 -10.71
N ALA A 4 -13.33 -15.63 -10.63
CA ALA A 4 -12.49 -16.23 -9.60
C ALA A 4 -10.99 -15.89 -9.77
N ILE A 5 -10.53 -15.74 -11.02
CA ILE A 5 -9.16 -15.31 -11.33
C ILE A 5 -8.97 -13.83 -10.95
N GLU A 6 -9.98 -13.01 -11.22
CA GLU A 6 -10.00 -11.59 -10.88
C GLU A 6 -9.98 -11.37 -9.36
N ALA A 7 -10.83 -12.08 -8.61
CA ALA A 7 -10.84 -12.04 -7.16
C ALA A 7 -9.50 -12.49 -6.54
N ALA A 8 -8.89 -13.55 -7.07
CA ALA A 8 -7.58 -14.02 -6.61
C ALA A 8 -6.48 -12.98 -6.89
N THR A 9 -6.55 -12.29 -8.04
CA THR A 9 -5.59 -11.25 -8.42
C THR A 9 -5.72 -10.01 -7.54
N VAL A 10 -6.96 -9.56 -7.27
CA VAL A 10 -7.24 -8.46 -6.34
C VAL A 10 -6.75 -8.79 -4.94
N HIS A 11 -6.96 -10.03 -4.48
CA HIS A 11 -6.45 -10.47 -3.17
C HIS A 11 -4.92 -10.45 -3.10
N GLN A 12 -4.23 -10.97 -4.13
CA GLN A 12 -2.77 -10.93 -4.20
C GLN A 12 -2.24 -9.48 -4.20
N LEU A 13 -2.89 -8.58 -4.93
CA LEU A 13 -2.53 -7.17 -4.96
C LEU A 13 -2.74 -6.49 -3.59
N LYS A 14 -3.86 -6.77 -2.91
CA LYS A 14 -4.12 -6.29 -1.54
C LYS A 14 -3.01 -6.73 -0.59
N ASN A 15 -2.57 -7.99 -0.67
CA ASN A 15 -1.47 -8.50 0.15
C ASN A 15 -0.16 -7.75 -0.10
N GLN A 16 0.21 -7.50 -1.36
CA GLN A 16 1.42 -6.75 -1.69
C GLN A 16 1.34 -5.30 -1.18
N LEU A 17 0.19 -4.64 -1.33
CA LEU A 17 -0.04 -3.30 -0.81
C LEU A 17 0.08 -3.26 0.72
N SER A 18 -0.47 -4.26 1.43
CA SER A 18 -0.31 -4.36 2.89
C SER A 18 1.15 -4.49 3.31
N ILE A 19 1.95 -5.28 2.58
CA ILE A 19 3.39 -5.41 2.84
C ILE A 19 4.11 -4.08 2.64
N ILE A 20 3.86 -3.40 1.51
CA ILE A 20 4.47 -2.10 1.19
C ILE A 20 4.12 -1.07 2.27
N LEU A 21 2.85 -0.98 2.67
CA LEU A 21 2.39 -0.05 3.69
C LEU A 21 3.02 -0.33 5.07
N GLY A 22 3.18 -1.61 5.42
CA GLY A 22 3.89 -2.01 6.64
C GLY A 22 5.35 -1.55 6.62
N PHE A 23 6.07 -1.72 5.50
CA PHE A 23 7.43 -1.20 5.37
C PHE A 23 7.49 0.33 5.43
N CYS A 24 6.52 1.03 4.83
CA CYS A 24 6.45 2.49 4.97
C CYS A 24 6.28 2.90 6.43
N GLU A 25 5.46 2.18 7.22
CA GLU A 25 5.28 2.46 8.64
C GLU A 25 6.57 2.24 9.44
N LEU A 26 7.28 1.12 9.22
CA LEU A 26 8.58 0.87 9.85
C LEU A 26 9.59 1.97 9.52
N LEU A 27 9.72 2.33 8.23
CA LEU A 27 10.63 3.39 7.80
C LEU A 27 10.27 4.76 8.39
N LEU A 28 8.98 5.08 8.50
CA LEU A 28 8.54 6.33 9.12
C LEU A 28 8.76 6.35 10.63
N ASN A 29 8.88 5.20 11.29
CA ASN A 29 9.25 5.14 12.70
C ASN A 29 10.76 5.29 12.90
N ASP A 30 11.57 4.80 11.94
CA ASP A 30 13.03 4.86 12.01
C ASP A 30 13.63 6.19 11.52
N LEU A 31 12.97 6.87 10.56
CA LEU A 31 13.44 8.12 9.98
C LEU A 31 13.15 9.33 10.89
N ALA A 32 14.18 10.13 11.14
CA ALA A 32 14.07 11.41 11.83
C ALA A 32 13.05 12.35 11.14
N ALA A 33 12.47 13.26 11.91
CA ALA A 33 11.40 14.15 11.42
C ALA A 33 11.84 15.07 10.28
N ASP A 34 13.13 15.43 10.23
CA ASP A 34 13.76 16.28 9.23
C ASP A 34 14.48 15.51 8.11
N ASP A 35 14.42 14.16 8.13
CA ASP A 35 15.01 13.35 7.06
C ASP A 35 14.23 13.55 5.75
N LYS A 36 14.93 13.94 4.69
CA LYS A 36 14.33 14.21 3.37
C LYS A 36 13.60 13.00 2.79
N ARG A 37 14.04 11.79 3.10
CA ARG A 37 13.42 10.53 2.65
C ARG A 37 12.05 10.32 3.29
N ARG A 38 11.79 10.93 4.45
CA ARG A 38 10.51 10.83 5.16
C ARG A 38 9.36 11.33 4.29
N LEU A 39 9.59 12.39 3.51
CA LEU A 39 8.59 12.92 2.58
C LEU A 39 8.26 11.91 1.48
N ASP A 40 9.27 11.27 0.89
CA ASP A 40 9.07 10.26 -0.15
C ASP A 40 8.29 9.06 0.40
N VAL A 41 8.65 8.57 1.59
CA VAL A 41 7.96 7.44 2.25
C VAL A 41 6.51 7.80 2.58
N LEU A 42 6.23 9.05 3.02
CA LEU A 42 4.87 9.51 3.25
C LEU A 42 4.03 9.53 1.96
N GLN A 43 4.61 9.94 0.83
CA GLN A 43 3.91 9.93 -0.46
C GLN A 43 3.60 8.50 -0.91
N ILE A 44 4.56 7.58 -0.79
CA ILE A 44 4.36 6.16 -1.09
C ILE A 44 3.25 5.58 -0.21
N GLN A 45 3.28 5.86 1.10
CA GLN A 45 2.25 5.38 2.02
C GLN A 45 0.85 5.91 1.66
N ARG A 46 0.74 7.19 1.29
CA ARG A 46 -0.53 7.77 0.84
C ARG A 46 -1.04 7.10 -0.43
N ALA A 47 -0.19 6.96 -1.45
CA ALA A 47 -0.56 6.30 -2.70
C ALA A 47 -1.02 4.85 -2.47
N GLY A 48 -0.32 4.09 -1.62
CA GLY A 48 -0.70 2.72 -1.28
C GLY A 48 -2.04 2.63 -0.53
N LYS A 49 -2.34 3.58 0.37
CA LYS A 49 -3.63 3.67 1.06
C LYS A 49 -4.77 3.96 0.09
N THR A 50 -4.60 4.93 -0.80
CA THR A 50 -5.57 5.23 -1.86
C THR A 50 -5.79 4.04 -2.79
N ALA A 51 -4.74 3.30 -3.16
CA ALA A 51 -4.90 2.09 -3.97
C ALA A 51 -5.73 1.01 -3.26
N LEU A 52 -5.55 0.82 -1.95
CA LEU A 52 -6.39 -0.11 -1.17
C LEU A 52 -7.86 0.33 -1.11
N GLU A 53 -8.12 1.63 -1.02
CA GLU A 53 -9.48 2.17 -1.04
C GLU A 53 -10.16 1.86 -2.38
N VAL A 54 -9.49 2.12 -3.50
CA VAL A 54 -9.98 1.78 -4.85
C VAL A 54 -10.31 0.29 -4.96
N LEU A 55 -9.42 -0.58 -4.46
CA LEU A 55 -9.62 -2.04 -4.49
C LEU A 55 -10.69 -2.54 -3.51
N ARG A 56 -11.14 -1.72 -2.56
CA ARG A 56 -12.27 -2.02 -1.67
C ARG A 56 -13.61 -1.66 -2.32
N GLU A 57 -13.62 -0.62 -3.14
CA GLU A 57 -14.80 -0.16 -3.88
C GLU A 57 -15.05 -0.93 -5.18
N THR A 58 -14.05 -1.70 -5.64
CA THR A 58 -14.18 -2.58 -6.79
C THR A 58 -14.99 -3.84 -6.40
N PRO A 59 -16.09 -4.16 -7.12
CA PRO A 59 -17.00 -5.26 -6.80
C PRO A 59 -16.36 -6.65 -6.90
#